data_AF-A0A846EWX9-F1
#
_entry.id   AF-A0A846EWX9-F1
#
_cell.length_a   1.000
_cell.length_b   1.000
_cell.length_c   1.000
_cell.angle_alpha   90.00
_cell.angle_beta   90.00
_cell.angle_gamma   90.00
#
_symmetry.space_group_name_H-M   'P 1'
#
loop_
_entity.id
_entity.type
_entity.pdbx_description
1 polymer ?
#
loop_
_entity_poly.entity_id
_entity_poly.type
_entity_poly.pdbx_seq_one_letter_code
_entity_poly.pdbx_strand_id
1 'polypeptide(L)'
;MLKTLANFSSLAAISTTMLSMVGVPVATAVTTADVIVVVDESGSMYNEHEWLGSMIPDLDEALQNDGVTNNRFGLVGFGSSLSTGYLGRSIPVGGSFFGTSAQFVTATNTLVHPGGFEDGYSAIDFALSNYSFRPGAAVKMILVTDEDRDNGNSSLNFTNILAALQRGSSPDDDILLNTVIDANFIGDALGISSNGKSYTADGMGGFNTTQLPSLSGIVTSSFRNTQMDYVDLALASGGAVWNLNKLRDGGLNATSFSNAFIDIKVEEITQSPEPVPERTSTLALVGLGVLGSMLGLPKQK
;
A
#
# COMPACT_ATOMS: atom_id res chain seq x y z
N MET A 1 34.51 -84.55 -4.43
CA MET A 1 33.05 -84.34 -4.29
C MET A 1 32.85 -82.86 -3.96
N LEU A 2 32.71 -81.98 -4.94
CA LEU A 2 31.48 -81.53 -5.63
C LEU A 2 30.60 -80.57 -4.78
N LYS A 3 30.46 -79.32 -5.29
CA LYS A 3 29.48 -78.25 -4.99
C LYS A 3 29.71 -77.44 -3.69
N THR A 4 29.64 -76.10 -3.63
CA THR A 4 28.87 -75.11 -4.41
C THR A 4 29.51 -73.71 -4.32
N LEU A 5 29.42 -72.92 -5.40
CA LEU A 5 29.75 -71.49 -5.50
C LEU A 5 28.71 -70.59 -4.82
N ALA A 6 29.12 -69.39 -4.39
CA ALA A 6 28.33 -68.16 -4.53
C ALA A 6 29.26 -66.92 -4.62
N ASN A 7 29.22 -66.26 -5.77
CA ASN A 7 29.81 -64.95 -6.10
C ASN A 7 29.14 -63.83 -5.29
N PHE A 8 29.86 -62.72 -5.05
CA PHE A 8 29.39 -61.38 -5.40
C PHE A 8 30.59 -60.44 -5.61
N SER A 9 30.76 -60.00 -6.85
CA SER A 9 31.65 -58.92 -7.28
C SER A 9 30.98 -57.56 -7.02
N SER A 10 31.60 -56.68 -6.23
CA SER A 10 31.14 -55.30 -6.05
C SER A 10 31.70 -54.40 -7.14
N LEU A 11 30.84 -53.91 -8.04
CA LEU A 11 31.12 -52.74 -8.88
C LEU A 11 31.01 -51.48 -8.00
N ALA A 12 32.07 -50.67 -7.95
CA ALA A 12 32.00 -49.31 -7.44
C ALA A 12 31.52 -48.39 -8.57
N ALA A 13 30.30 -47.84 -8.44
CA ALA A 13 29.82 -46.76 -9.29
C ALA A 13 30.23 -45.42 -8.67
N ILE A 14 31.14 -44.71 -9.34
CA ILE A 14 31.44 -43.30 -9.03
C ILE A 14 30.35 -42.46 -9.68
N SER A 15 29.40 -42.00 -8.88
CA SER A 15 28.36 -41.05 -9.30
C SER A 15 28.92 -39.64 -9.20
N THR A 16 29.27 -39.04 -10.32
CA THR A 16 29.65 -37.62 -10.40
C THR A 16 28.38 -36.77 -10.42
N THR A 17 27.96 -36.28 -9.25
CA THR A 17 26.83 -35.35 -9.14
C THR A 17 27.26 -33.98 -9.67
N MET A 18 26.84 -33.64 -10.88
CA MET A 18 26.93 -32.28 -11.41
C MET A 18 26.00 -31.38 -10.58
N LEU A 19 26.57 -30.46 -9.81
CA LEU A 19 25.82 -29.40 -9.12
C LEU A 19 25.46 -28.34 -10.17
N SER A 20 24.25 -28.44 -10.74
CA SER A 20 23.69 -27.38 -11.57
C SER A 20 23.46 -26.15 -10.68
N MET A 21 24.35 -25.15 -10.80
CA MET A 21 24.14 -23.81 -10.28
C MET A 21 22.90 -23.24 -10.97
N VAL A 22 21.73 -23.37 -10.33
CA VAL A 22 20.55 -22.61 -10.71
C VAL A 22 20.91 -21.15 -10.47
N GLY A 23 21.08 -20.38 -11.55
CA GLY A 23 21.30 -18.95 -11.45
C GLY A 23 20.12 -18.35 -10.69
N VAL A 24 20.38 -17.83 -9.49
CA VAL A 24 19.39 -17.05 -8.77
C VAL A 24 19.09 -15.84 -9.66
N PRO A 25 17.84 -15.62 -10.09
CA PRO A 25 17.51 -14.42 -10.84
C PRO A 25 17.86 -13.23 -9.95
N VAL A 26 18.76 -12.38 -10.44
CA VAL A 26 19.02 -11.09 -9.80
C VAL A 26 17.77 -10.24 -10.07
N ALA A 27 17.05 -9.86 -9.02
CA ALA A 27 15.95 -8.92 -9.15
C ALA A 27 16.50 -7.63 -9.80
N THR A 28 15.87 -7.21 -10.90
CA THR A 28 16.25 -5.96 -11.57
C THR A 28 15.88 -4.80 -10.64
N ALA A 29 16.86 -3.98 -10.28
CA ALA A 29 16.61 -2.79 -9.48
C ALA A 29 15.58 -1.89 -10.18
N VAL A 30 14.61 -1.39 -9.41
CA VAL A 30 13.65 -0.40 -9.89
C VAL A 30 14.42 0.87 -10.24
N THR A 31 14.20 1.39 -11.44
CA THR A 31 14.87 2.61 -11.92
C THR A 31 13.92 3.76 -12.21
N THR A 32 12.60 3.52 -12.15
CA THR A 32 11.58 4.53 -12.40
C THR A 32 10.34 4.27 -11.52
N ALA A 33 9.63 5.32 -11.13
CA ALA A 33 8.40 5.22 -10.36
C ALA A 33 7.19 5.91 -11.03
N ASP A 34 6.02 5.32 -10.83
CA ASP A 34 4.71 5.87 -11.14
C ASP A 34 3.93 6.07 -9.84
N VAL A 35 3.79 7.32 -9.40
CA VAL A 35 3.11 7.65 -8.14
C VAL A 35 1.79 8.34 -8.46
N ILE A 36 0.68 7.81 -7.95
CA ILE A 36 -0.63 8.46 -8.05
C ILE A 36 -1.06 8.92 -6.66
N VAL A 37 -1.37 10.20 -6.53
CA VAL A 37 -2.05 10.76 -5.37
C VAL A 37 -3.54 10.82 -5.65
N VAL A 38 -4.33 10.22 -4.78
CA VAL A 38 -5.79 10.26 -4.74
C VAL A 38 -6.16 11.10 -3.52
N VAL A 39 -6.75 12.27 -3.73
CA VAL A 39 -6.97 13.25 -2.67
C VAL A 39 -8.42 13.70 -2.62
N ASP A 40 -8.93 13.78 -1.41
CA ASP A 40 -10.20 14.38 -1.08
C ASP A 40 -10.14 15.90 -1.30
N GLU A 41 -11.07 16.42 -2.11
CA GLU A 41 -11.21 17.83 -2.46
C GLU A 41 -12.14 18.60 -1.51
N SER A 42 -12.60 17.97 -0.43
CA SER A 42 -13.42 18.63 0.58
C SER A 42 -12.68 19.83 1.21
N GLY A 43 -13.44 20.81 1.70
CA GLY A 43 -12.88 22.05 2.22
C GLY A 43 -12.04 21.89 3.50
N SER A 44 -12.20 20.77 4.22
CA SER A 44 -11.37 20.42 5.38
C SER A 44 -9.94 20.06 4.99
N MET A 45 -9.72 19.71 3.72
CA MET A 45 -8.45 19.17 3.20
C MET A 45 -7.47 20.23 2.68
N TYR A 46 -7.73 21.52 2.93
CA TYR A 46 -6.94 22.64 2.39
C TYR A 46 -5.43 22.51 2.68
N ASN A 47 -5.08 22.22 3.94
CA ASN A 47 -3.67 22.13 4.35
C ASN A 47 -2.98 20.93 3.70
N GLU A 48 -3.72 19.84 3.49
CA GLU A 48 -3.22 18.65 2.81
C GLU A 48 -2.97 18.92 1.33
N HIS A 49 -3.82 19.73 0.66
CA HIS A 49 -3.58 20.17 -0.72
C HIS A 49 -2.28 20.97 -0.84
N GLU A 50 -2.01 21.87 0.12
CA GLU A 50 -0.75 22.62 0.18
C GLU A 50 0.45 21.70 0.44
N TRP A 51 0.33 20.79 1.42
CA TRP A 51 1.38 19.82 1.76
C TRP A 51 1.75 18.92 0.58
N LEU A 52 0.77 18.47 -0.22
CA LEU A 52 1.04 17.70 -1.43
C LEU A 52 1.92 18.45 -2.44
N GLY A 53 1.79 19.78 -2.50
CA GLY A 53 2.60 20.65 -3.35
C GLY A 53 4.08 20.70 -2.96
N SER A 54 4.43 20.45 -1.70
CA SER A 54 5.83 20.35 -1.25
C SER A 54 6.32 18.91 -1.17
N MET A 55 5.48 17.98 -0.69
CA MET A 55 5.87 16.59 -0.46
C MET A 55 6.26 15.87 -1.75
N ILE A 56 5.55 16.09 -2.86
CA ILE A 56 5.86 15.39 -4.12
C ILE A 56 7.22 15.80 -4.72
N PRO A 57 7.58 17.10 -4.79
CA PRO A 57 8.96 17.50 -5.11
C PRO A 57 10.02 16.87 -4.21
N ASP A 58 9.81 16.87 -2.88
CA ASP A 58 10.78 16.30 -1.93
C ASP A 58 10.93 14.78 -2.12
N LEU A 59 9.82 14.07 -2.34
CA LEU A 59 9.83 12.65 -2.68
C LEU A 59 10.57 12.38 -4.00
N ASP A 60 10.32 13.18 -5.03
CA ASP A 60 10.99 13.03 -6.32
C ASP A 60 12.50 13.27 -6.23
N GLU A 61 12.94 14.25 -5.43
CA GLU A 61 14.35 14.50 -5.14
C GLU A 61 14.97 13.32 -4.38
N ALA A 62 14.29 12.82 -3.34
CA ALA A 62 14.77 11.67 -2.57
C ALA A 62 14.89 10.39 -3.43
N LEU A 63 13.91 10.14 -4.31
CA LEU A 63 13.96 9.02 -5.27
C LEU A 63 15.11 9.15 -6.26
N GLN A 64 15.33 10.35 -6.81
CA GLN A 64 16.44 10.60 -7.72
C GLN A 64 17.81 10.39 -7.05
N ASN A 65 17.92 10.77 -5.77
CA ASN A 65 19.13 10.52 -4.97
C ASN A 65 19.39 9.02 -4.73
N ASP A 66 18.33 8.18 -4.75
CA ASP A 66 18.44 6.72 -4.68
C ASP A 66 18.49 6.04 -6.07
N GLY A 67 18.68 6.83 -7.14
CA GLY A 67 18.85 6.33 -8.52
C GLY A 67 17.54 6.01 -9.25
N VAL A 68 16.40 6.32 -8.66
CA VAL A 68 15.07 6.17 -9.28
C VAL A 68 14.73 7.46 -10.01
N THR A 69 14.86 7.44 -11.33
CA THR A 69 14.78 8.62 -12.19
C THR A 69 13.62 8.51 -13.17
N ASN A 70 13.31 9.59 -13.90
CA ASN A 70 12.17 9.62 -14.83
C ASN A 70 10.86 9.24 -14.12
N ASN A 71 10.69 9.71 -12.89
CA ASN A 71 9.48 9.50 -12.10
C ASN A 71 8.34 10.31 -12.69
N ARG A 72 7.13 9.80 -12.57
CA ARG A 72 5.94 10.51 -13.00
C ARG A 72 4.84 10.46 -11.95
N PHE A 73 4.14 11.57 -11.86
CA PHE A 73 3.18 11.84 -10.81
C PHE A 73 1.81 12.10 -11.42
N GLY A 74 0.81 11.44 -10.86
CA GLY A 74 -0.60 11.56 -11.22
C GLY A 74 -1.40 12.11 -10.04
N LEU A 75 -2.42 12.91 -10.33
CA LEU A 75 -3.32 13.46 -9.32
C LEU A 75 -4.77 13.16 -9.67
N VAL A 76 -5.48 12.54 -8.73
CA VAL A 76 -6.91 12.26 -8.78
C VAL A 76 -7.58 12.97 -7.62
N GLY A 77 -8.57 13.80 -7.91
CA GLY A 77 -9.41 14.44 -6.89
C GLY A 77 -10.74 13.70 -6.73
N PHE A 78 -11.27 13.62 -5.52
CA PHE A 78 -12.64 13.14 -5.24
C PHE A 78 -13.34 14.01 -4.19
N GLY A 79 -14.59 13.76 -3.81
CA GLY A 79 -15.31 14.64 -2.88
C GLY A 79 -15.89 15.90 -3.54
N SER A 80 -15.45 16.24 -4.76
CA SER A 80 -15.85 17.45 -5.45
C SER A 80 -17.34 17.48 -5.87
N SER A 81 -18.06 18.55 -5.58
CA SER A 81 -19.46 18.76 -6.03
C SER A 81 -19.60 19.10 -7.52
N LEU A 82 -18.48 19.21 -8.24
CA LEU A 82 -18.51 19.23 -9.69
C LEU A 82 -19.13 17.91 -10.19
N SER A 83 -19.97 17.97 -11.24
CA SER A 83 -20.92 16.90 -11.60
C SER A 83 -20.34 15.50 -11.82
N THR A 84 -19.03 15.37 -11.95
CA THR A 84 -18.31 14.09 -12.09
C THR A 84 -17.16 13.92 -11.09
N GLY A 85 -16.96 14.86 -10.17
CA GLY A 85 -15.82 14.91 -9.27
C GLY A 85 -15.98 14.06 -8.00
N TYR A 86 -17.19 13.86 -7.51
CA TYR A 86 -17.44 13.17 -6.23
C TYR A 86 -16.98 11.70 -6.22
N LEU A 87 -16.97 11.01 -7.36
CA LEU A 87 -16.49 9.62 -7.49
C LEU A 87 -15.05 9.49 -8.00
N GLY A 88 -14.33 10.60 -8.13
CA GLY A 88 -12.99 10.61 -8.72
C GLY A 88 -12.95 11.30 -10.08
N ARG A 89 -12.00 12.22 -10.24
CA ARG A 89 -11.64 12.88 -11.50
C ARG A 89 -10.14 13.02 -11.59
N SER A 90 -9.60 12.96 -12.81
CA SER A 90 -8.20 13.30 -13.01
C SER A 90 -8.02 14.83 -12.91
N ILE A 91 -6.98 15.23 -12.19
CA ILE A 91 -6.43 16.58 -12.24
C ILE A 91 -5.23 16.52 -13.19
N PRO A 92 -5.29 17.16 -14.37
CA PRO A 92 -4.22 17.04 -15.35
C PRO A 92 -2.89 17.56 -14.82
N VAL A 93 -1.88 16.70 -14.77
CA VAL A 93 -0.51 17.04 -14.40
C VAL A 93 0.25 17.37 -15.69
N GLY A 94 0.47 18.67 -15.94
CA GLY A 94 1.07 19.11 -17.20
C GLY A 94 0.17 18.90 -18.43
N GLY A 95 -1.16 18.85 -18.22
CA GLY A 95 -2.14 18.61 -19.28
C GLY A 95 -2.37 17.14 -19.65
N SER A 96 -1.82 16.20 -18.87
CA SER A 96 -1.98 14.75 -19.07
C SER A 96 -2.31 14.05 -17.73
N PHE A 97 -2.60 12.74 -17.75
CA PHE A 97 -2.80 11.97 -16.51
C PHE A 97 -1.53 11.97 -15.64
N PHE A 98 -0.36 11.85 -16.26
CA PHE A 98 0.94 11.88 -15.58
C PHE A 98 1.77 13.07 -16.07
N GLY A 99 2.57 13.62 -15.17
CA GLY A 99 3.62 14.59 -15.49
C GLY A 99 4.76 14.58 -14.48
N THR A 100 5.58 15.63 -14.50
CA THR A 100 6.72 15.83 -13.58
C THR A 100 6.27 16.31 -12.20
N SER A 101 7.14 16.21 -11.21
CA SER A 101 6.92 16.77 -9.85
C SER A 101 6.62 18.27 -9.90
N ALA A 102 7.35 19.06 -10.70
CA ALA A 102 7.09 20.49 -10.88
C ALA A 102 5.69 20.78 -11.48
N GLN A 103 5.24 19.96 -12.44
CA GLN A 103 3.89 20.07 -12.99
C GLN A 103 2.82 19.64 -11.98
N PHE A 104 3.14 18.70 -11.09
CA PHE A 104 2.25 18.29 -10.00
C PHE A 104 1.97 19.43 -9.03
N VAL A 105 3.00 20.23 -8.67
CA VAL A 105 2.79 21.45 -7.86
C VAL A 105 1.81 22.42 -8.53
N THR A 106 1.85 22.54 -9.85
CA THR A 106 0.87 23.38 -10.56
C THR A 106 -0.53 22.77 -10.51
N ALA A 107 -0.63 21.44 -10.61
CA ALA A 107 -1.89 20.72 -10.59
C ALA A 107 -2.60 20.79 -9.23
N THR A 108 -1.86 20.74 -8.10
CA THR A 108 -2.46 20.85 -6.75
C THR A 108 -3.18 22.18 -6.54
N ASN A 109 -2.70 23.27 -7.15
CA ASN A 109 -3.38 24.57 -7.13
C ASN A 109 -4.72 24.61 -7.89
N THR A 110 -5.10 23.52 -8.56
CA THR A 110 -6.39 23.39 -9.28
C THR A 110 -7.36 22.43 -8.61
N LEU A 111 -6.96 21.86 -7.47
CA LEU A 111 -7.88 21.18 -6.56
C LEU A 111 -8.92 22.20 -6.12
N VAL A 112 -10.17 21.77 -6.12
CA VAL A 112 -11.29 22.64 -5.79
C VAL A 112 -11.72 22.38 -4.35
N HIS A 113 -12.48 23.29 -3.72
CA HIS A 113 -13.06 23.10 -2.38
C HIS A 113 -14.60 22.94 -2.33
N PRO A 114 -15.29 22.22 -3.23
CA PRO A 114 -16.73 22.09 -3.11
C PRO A 114 -17.11 20.64 -2.81
N GLY A 115 -17.99 20.38 -1.85
CA GLY A 115 -18.57 19.05 -1.66
C GLY A 115 -18.49 18.53 -0.23
N GLY A 116 -18.79 17.25 -0.08
CA GLY A 116 -19.10 16.55 1.18
C GLY A 116 -19.65 15.15 0.88
N PHE A 117 -19.13 14.53 -0.20
CA PHE A 117 -19.46 13.17 -0.60
C PHE A 117 -18.18 12.46 -1.04
N GLU A 118 -17.53 11.79 -0.09
CA GLU A 118 -16.16 11.33 -0.18
C GLU A 118 -16.08 9.81 -0.45
N ASP A 119 -16.15 9.40 -1.73
CA ASP A 119 -15.96 7.99 -2.11
C ASP A 119 -14.53 7.69 -2.58
N GLY A 120 -13.62 7.45 -1.62
CA GLY A 120 -12.22 7.11 -1.93
C GLY A 120 -12.05 5.81 -2.71
N TYR A 121 -12.97 4.83 -2.60
CA TYR A 121 -12.91 3.59 -3.40
C TYR A 121 -13.21 3.87 -4.86
N SER A 122 -14.22 4.70 -5.14
CA SER A 122 -14.50 5.12 -6.51
C SER A 122 -13.32 5.89 -7.12
N ALA A 123 -12.63 6.71 -6.32
CA ALA A 123 -11.45 7.44 -6.78
C ALA A 123 -10.25 6.52 -7.06
N ILE A 124 -10.03 5.50 -6.23
CA ILE A 124 -9.03 4.44 -6.47
C ILE A 124 -9.37 3.67 -7.75
N ASP A 125 -10.61 3.22 -7.91
CA ASP A 125 -11.08 2.49 -9.10
C ASP A 125 -10.94 3.34 -10.38
N PHE A 126 -11.26 4.64 -10.30
CA PHE A 126 -11.04 5.60 -11.38
C PHE A 126 -9.56 5.66 -11.77
N ALA A 127 -8.65 5.77 -10.79
CA ALA A 127 -7.22 5.81 -11.03
C ALA A 127 -6.74 4.54 -11.74
N LEU A 128 -7.12 3.37 -11.22
CA LEU A 128 -6.74 2.06 -11.78
C LEU A 128 -7.29 1.84 -13.20
N SER A 129 -8.47 2.38 -13.50
CA SER A 129 -9.12 2.22 -14.80
C SER A 129 -8.60 3.19 -15.87
N ASN A 130 -8.06 4.35 -15.49
CA ASN A 130 -7.70 5.41 -16.44
C ASN A 130 -6.19 5.64 -16.58
N TYR A 131 -5.39 5.36 -15.54
CA TYR A 131 -3.96 5.59 -15.57
C TYR A 131 -3.23 4.38 -16.15
N SER A 132 -2.40 4.61 -17.17
CA SER A 132 -1.60 3.55 -17.79
C SER A 132 -0.22 3.48 -17.18
N PHE A 133 0.06 2.44 -16.38
CA PHE A 133 1.34 2.22 -15.69
C PHE A 133 2.45 1.66 -16.59
N ARG A 134 3.69 2.05 -16.35
CA ARG A 134 4.86 1.63 -17.15
C ARG A 134 5.30 0.22 -16.74
N PRO A 135 5.60 -0.68 -17.69
CA PRO A 135 6.25 -1.95 -17.37
C PRO A 135 7.58 -1.71 -16.64
N GLY A 136 7.79 -2.39 -15.52
CA GLY A 136 9.02 -2.30 -14.72
C GLY A 136 9.18 -1.01 -13.89
N ALA A 137 8.20 -0.10 -13.90
CA ALA A 137 8.16 0.99 -12.93
C ALA A 137 7.55 0.49 -11.61
N ALA A 138 8.08 0.96 -10.48
CA ALA A 138 7.37 0.80 -9.21
C ALA A 138 6.10 1.65 -9.24
N VAL A 139 4.98 1.06 -8.88
CA VAL A 139 3.69 1.76 -8.86
C VAL A 139 3.25 1.96 -7.42
N LYS A 140 3.00 3.21 -7.01
CA LYS A 140 2.51 3.55 -5.68
C LYS A 140 1.24 4.39 -5.78
N MET A 141 0.34 4.15 -4.83
CA MET A 141 -0.85 4.96 -4.66
C MET A 141 -0.86 5.57 -3.26
N ILE A 142 -1.17 6.85 -3.18
CA ILE A 142 -1.29 7.60 -1.92
C ILE A 142 -2.72 8.13 -1.84
N LEU A 143 -3.54 7.63 -0.92
CA LEU A 143 -4.86 8.17 -0.63
C LEU A 143 -4.76 9.18 0.53
N VAL A 144 -5.37 10.36 0.38
CA VAL A 144 -5.37 11.41 1.40
C VAL A 144 -6.81 11.90 1.62
N THR A 145 -7.36 11.71 2.82
CA THR A 145 -8.73 12.12 3.22
C THR A 145 -8.84 12.18 4.73
N ASP A 146 -9.70 13.04 5.27
CA ASP A 146 -9.93 13.13 6.70
C ASP A 146 -11.22 12.46 7.18
N GLU A 147 -11.88 11.67 6.33
CA GLU A 147 -13.12 11.00 6.71
C GLU A 147 -13.28 9.57 6.19
N ASP A 148 -14.42 8.98 6.52
CA ASP A 148 -14.80 7.63 6.08
C ASP A 148 -15.37 7.68 4.67
N ARG A 149 -15.65 6.51 4.09
CA ARG A 149 -16.18 6.43 2.74
C ARG A 149 -17.68 6.73 2.71
N ASP A 150 -18.08 7.71 1.90
CA ASP A 150 -19.46 7.83 1.43
C ASP A 150 -19.69 6.94 0.21
N ASN A 151 -20.41 5.83 0.38
CA ASN A 151 -20.56 4.82 -0.67
C ASN A 151 -21.44 5.31 -1.84
N GLY A 152 -20.79 5.84 -2.89
CA GLY A 152 -21.43 6.28 -4.13
C GLY A 152 -21.47 5.24 -5.23
N ASN A 153 -20.66 4.18 -5.09
CA ASN A 153 -20.66 3.03 -5.97
C ASN A 153 -20.73 1.72 -5.17
N SER A 154 -21.93 1.15 -5.07
CA SER A 154 -22.18 -0.08 -4.31
C SER A 154 -21.58 -1.34 -4.94
N SER A 155 -21.11 -1.26 -6.18
CA SER A 155 -20.36 -2.36 -6.79
C SER A 155 -18.93 -2.45 -6.23
N LEU A 156 -18.37 -1.36 -5.70
CA LEU A 156 -17.04 -1.31 -5.10
C LEU A 156 -17.09 -1.65 -3.61
N ASN A 157 -16.19 -2.53 -3.20
CA ASN A 157 -16.04 -3.01 -1.83
C ASN A 157 -14.58 -3.36 -1.55
N PHE A 158 -14.27 -3.61 -0.29
CA PHE A 158 -12.91 -3.92 0.15
C PHE A 158 -12.25 -5.01 -0.71
N THR A 159 -12.99 -6.10 -0.98
CA THR A 159 -12.44 -7.28 -1.66
C THR A 159 -12.05 -6.96 -3.10
N ASN A 160 -12.88 -6.25 -3.86
CA ASN A 160 -12.57 -5.98 -5.26
C ASN A 160 -11.57 -4.83 -5.45
N ILE A 161 -11.56 -3.82 -4.57
CA ILE A 161 -10.51 -2.80 -4.59
C ILE A 161 -9.16 -3.41 -4.23
N LEU A 162 -9.09 -4.23 -3.17
CA LEU A 162 -7.86 -4.94 -2.82
C LEU A 162 -7.38 -5.84 -3.96
N ALA A 163 -8.28 -6.59 -4.59
CA ALA A 163 -7.93 -7.42 -5.74
C ALA A 163 -7.43 -6.59 -6.94
N ALA A 164 -7.96 -5.38 -7.14
CA ALA A 164 -7.51 -4.49 -8.21
C ALA A 164 -6.14 -3.87 -7.93
N LEU A 165 -5.81 -3.60 -6.65
CA LEU A 165 -4.47 -3.18 -6.22
C LEU A 165 -3.45 -4.34 -6.35
N GLN A 166 -3.89 -5.57 -6.08
CA GLN A 166 -3.09 -6.80 -6.22
C GLN A 166 -3.04 -7.32 -7.67
N ARG A 167 -2.69 -6.41 -8.59
CA ARG A 167 -2.88 -6.49 -10.05
C ARG A 167 -2.11 -7.58 -10.79
N GLY A 168 -1.19 -8.28 -10.15
CA GLY A 168 -0.28 -9.21 -10.84
C GLY A 168 -0.27 -10.64 -10.30
N SER A 169 0.50 -11.47 -11.01
CA SER A 169 0.79 -12.85 -10.58
C SER A 169 1.92 -12.90 -9.54
N SER A 170 2.69 -11.81 -9.40
CA SER A 170 3.74 -11.64 -8.39
C SER A 170 3.37 -10.48 -7.45
N PRO A 171 3.72 -10.55 -6.15
CA PRO A 171 3.67 -9.40 -5.25
C PRO A 171 4.43 -8.17 -5.76
N ASP A 172 5.46 -8.34 -6.58
CA ASP A 172 6.23 -7.23 -7.17
C ASP A 172 5.43 -6.34 -8.12
N ASP A 173 4.32 -6.87 -8.66
CA ASP A 173 3.41 -6.14 -9.53
C ASP A 173 2.34 -5.38 -8.74
N ASP A 174 2.17 -5.66 -7.44
CA ASP A 174 1.10 -5.10 -6.62
C ASP A 174 1.31 -3.59 -6.41
N ILE A 175 0.20 -2.84 -6.38
CA ILE A 175 0.20 -1.42 -6.06
C ILE A 175 0.06 -1.29 -4.55
N LEU A 176 1.11 -0.81 -3.89
CA LEU A 176 1.05 -0.51 -2.47
C LEU A 176 0.22 0.77 -2.27
N LEU A 177 -0.88 0.65 -1.53
CA LEU A 177 -1.71 1.77 -1.12
C LEU A 177 -1.20 2.31 0.21
N ASN A 178 -0.87 3.60 0.22
CA ASN A 178 -0.52 4.35 1.40
C ASN A 178 -1.64 5.34 1.73
N THR A 179 -2.15 5.34 2.96
CA THR A 179 -3.25 6.23 3.34
C THR A 179 -2.80 7.25 4.36
N VAL A 180 -3.01 8.54 4.09
CA VAL A 180 -2.90 9.63 5.04
C VAL A 180 -4.32 10.00 5.47
N ILE A 181 -4.67 9.66 6.71
CA ILE A 181 -6.06 9.65 7.18
C ILE A 181 -6.24 10.20 8.59
N ASP A 182 -7.43 10.70 8.90
CA ASP A 182 -7.83 11.08 10.27
C ASP A 182 -8.02 9.83 11.16
N ALA A 183 -6.89 9.33 11.65
CA ALA A 183 -6.83 8.30 12.67
C ALA A 183 -5.61 8.48 13.57
N ASN A 184 -5.78 8.18 14.85
CA ASN A 184 -4.69 8.06 15.80
C ASN A 184 -4.27 6.62 15.96
N PHE A 185 -2.98 6.43 16.18
CA PHE A 185 -2.37 5.11 16.33
C PHE A 185 -1.74 4.94 17.71
N ILE A 186 -1.54 3.68 18.08
CA ILE A 186 -0.85 3.30 19.30
C ILE A 186 0.54 3.94 19.37
N GLY A 187 0.96 4.34 20.57
CA GLY A 187 2.28 4.93 20.78
C GLY A 187 2.47 6.31 20.13
N ASP A 188 1.38 6.99 19.77
CA ASP A 188 1.41 8.30 19.11
C ASP A 188 2.13 8.28 17.74
N ALA A 189 2.02 7.14 17.03
CA ALA A 189 2.73 6.95 15.77
C ALA A 189 2.29 7.96 14.69
N LEU A 190 3.29 8.44 13.95
CA LEU A 190 3.17 9.19 12.70
C LEU A 190 2.58 8.31 11.59
N GLY A 191 2.99 7.04 11.56
CA GLY A 191 2.49 6.04 10.64
C GLY A 191 2.95 4.63 11.02
N ILE A 192 2.28 3.63 10.44
CA ILE A 192 2.55 2.21 10.64
C ILE A 192 2.46 1.49 9.29
N SER A 193 3.48 0.71 8.93
CA SER A 193 3.47 -0.11 7.71
C SER A 193 2.91 -1.51 7.93
N SER A 194 2.52 -2.17 6.84
CA SER A 194 1.99 -3.54 6.79
C SER A 194 2.92 -4.62 7.40
N ASN A 195 4.23 -4.34 7.48
CA ASN A 195 5.19 -5.21 8.15
C ASN A 195 5.35 -4.90 9.67
N GLY A 196 4.59 -3.95 10.21
CA GLY A 196 4.59 -3.60 11.63
C GLY A 196 5.67 -2.62 12.06
N LYS A 197 6.42 -1.98 11.15
CA LYS A 197 7.26 -0.83 11.52
C LYS A 197 6.34 0.35 11.87
N SER A 198 6.57 0.94 13.05
CA SER A 198 5.89 2.12 13.57
C SER A 198 6.86 3.28 13.65
N TYR A 199 6.44 4.45 13.17
CA TYR A 199 7.26 5.66 13.12
C TYR A 199 6.75 6.67 14.16
N THR A 200 7.63 7.20 15.00
CA THR A 200 7.27 8.18 16.04
C THR A 200 8.19 9.39 15.97
N ALA A 201 7.67 10.59 16.14
CA ALA A 201 8.48 11.81 16.14
C ALA A 201 9.57 11.76 17.21
N ASP A 202 10.76 12.28 16.89
CA ASP A 202 11.87 12.41 17.84
C ASP A 202 11.86 13.74 18.62
N GLY A 203 10.92 14.64 18.29
CA GLY A 203 10.78 15.97 18.88
C GLY A 203 11.73 17.03 18.31
N MET A 204 12.51 16.70 17.27
CA MET A 204 13.47 17.58 16.58
C MET A 204 13.18 17.69 15.07
N GLY A 205 12.11 17.07 14.59
CA GLY A 205 11.74 17.01 13.17
C GLY A 205 12.22 15.73 12.48
N GLY A 206 12.91 14.84 13.19
CA GLY A 206 13.22 13.48 12.73
C GLY A 206 12.24 12.47 13.31
N PHE A 207 12.51 11.18 13.10
CA PHE A 207 11.66 10.11 13.58
C PHE A 207 12.46 8.90 14.04
N ASN A 208 11.88 8.14 14.96
CA ASN A 208 12.36 6.83 15.37
C ASN A 208 11.48 5.75 14.77
N THR A 209 12.07 4.59 14.49
CA THR A 209 11.36 3.40 14.00
C THR A 209 11.39 2.32 15.06
N THR A 210 10.23 1.71 15.34
CA THR A 210 10.09 0.56 16.25
C THR A 210 9.27 -0.54 15.59
N GLN A 211 9.61 -1.80 15.84
CA GLN A 211 8.81 -2.94 15.38
C GLN A 211 7.66 -3.22 16.36
N LEU A 212 6.43 -3.22 15.88
CA LEU A 212 5.26 -3.63 16.64
C LEU A 212 5.18 -5.17 16.72
N PRO A 213 4.74 -5.71 17.88
CA PRO A 213 4.55 -7.16 18.04
C PRO A 213 3.33 -7.68 17.27
N SER A 214 2.37 -6.81 16.93
CA SER A 214 1.16 -7.13 16.19
C SER A 214 0.58 -5.87 15.54
N LEU A 215 -0.11 -6.03 14.41
CA LEU A 215 -0.96 -5.01 13.80
C LEU A 215 -2.39 -4.98 14.38
N SER A 216 -2.73 -5.90 15.28
CA SER A 216 -4.04 -5.91 15.93
C SER A 216 -4.14 -4.75 16.93
N GLY A 217 -5.23 -3.97 16.84
CA GLY A 217 -5.50 -2.89 17.79
C GLY A 217 -4.57 -1.68 17.67
N ILE A 218 -3.96 -1.47 16.50
CA ILE A 218 -3.07 -0.31 16.27
C ILE A 218 -3.79 1.03 16.20
N VAL A 219 -5.09 1.04 15.84
CA VAL A 219 -5.90 2.26 15.77
C VAL A 219 -6.49 2.55 17.15
N THR A 220 -6.19 3.72 17.70
CA THR A 220 -6.70 4.18 19.00
C THR A 220 -7.93 5.06 18.86
N SER A 221 -8.07 5.78 17.74
CA SER A 221 -9.28 6.46 17.33
C SER A 221 -9.28 6.67 15.82
N SER A 222 -10.44 6.68 15.19
CA SER A 222 -10.61 7.10 13.80
C SER A 222 -11.96 7.78 13.62
N PHE A 223 -12.10 8.60 12.59
CA PHE A 223 -13.42 9.06 12.18
C PHE A 223 -14.26 7.87 11.70
N ARG A 224 -15.49 7.72 12.22
CA ARG A 224 -16.49 6.71 11.82
C ARG A 224 -15.90 5.37 11.33
N ASN A 225 -16.09 5.01 10.05
CA ASN A 225 -15.64 3.74 9.47
C ASN A 225 -14.27 3.82 8.77
N THR A 226 -13.54 4.94 8.87
CA THR A 226 -12.25 5.19 8.19
C THR A 226 -11.25 4.05 8.39
N GLN A 227 -11.24 3.42 9.58
CA GLN A 227 -10.41 2.25 9.83
C GLN A 227 -10.73 1.09 8.87
N MET A 228 -12.00 0.68 8.80
CA MET A 228 -12.41 -0.45 7.96
C MET A 228 -12.29 -0.11 6.47
N ASP A 229 -12.55 1.14 6.09
CA ASP A 229 -12.51 1.56 4.69
C ASP A 229 -11.06 1.66 4.17
N TYR A 230 -10.17 2.32 4.91
CA TYR A 230 -8.87 2.74 4.37
C TYR A 230 -7.66 2.15 5.12
N VAL A 231 -7.69 2.08 6.46
CA VAL A 231 -6.56 1.51 7.24
C VAL A 231 -6.35 0.05 6.87
N ASP A 232 -7.42 -0.75 6.98
CA ASP A 232 -7.34 -2.18 6.73
C ASP A 232 -6.96 -2.46 5.26
N LEU A 233 -7.43 -1.64 4.32
CA LEU A 233 -7.15 -1.78 2.90
C LEU A 233 -5.68 -1.48 2.58
N ALA A 234 -5.14 -0.39 3.11
CA ALA A 234 -3.73 -0.02 2.93
C ALA A 234 -2.80 -1.11 3.47
N LEU A 235 -3.05 -1.61 4.67
CA LEU A 235 -2.24 -2.68 5.26
C LEU A 235 -2.37 -3.99 4.48
N ALA A 236 -3.57 -4.35 4.03
CA ALA A 236 -3.80 -5.54 3.22
C ALA A 236 -3.16 -5.46 1.82
N SER A 237 -3.00 -4.25 1.27
CA SER A 237 -2.26 -4.02 0.02
C SER A 237 -0.74 -4.14 0.17
N GLY A 238 -0.24 -4.25 1.42
CA GLY A 238 1.19 -4.22 1.72
C GLY A 238 1.78 -2.82 1.94
N GLY A 239 0.98 -1.76 1.85
CA GLY A 239 1.43 -0.38 2.09
C GLY A 239 1.43 0.02 3.57
N ALA A 240 1.19 1.32 3.83
CA ALA A 240 1.24 1.88 5.18
C ALA A 240 0.14 2.90 5.45
N VAL A 241 -0.15 3.12 6.73
CA VAL A 241 -1.17 4.06 7.21
C VAL A 241 -0.48 5.18 7.97
N TRP A 242 -0.97 6.41 7.79
CA TRP A 242 -0.33 7.64 8.25
C TRP A 242 -1.34 8.55 8.93
N ASN A 243 -0.96 9.08 10.08
CA ASN A 243 -1.82 9.86 10.97
C ASN A 243 -1.87 11.30 10.47
N LEU A 244 -2.96 11.65 9.79
CA LEU A 244 -3.16 12.99 9.25
C LEU A 244 -3.13 14.07 10.34
N ASN A 245 -3.56 13.75 11.56
CA ASN A 245 -3.53 14.70 12.66
C ASN A 245 -2.09 15.13 13.02
N LYS A 246 -1.09 14.28 12.78
CA LYS A 246 0.32 14.65 12.98
C LYS A 246 0.83 15.64 11.95
N LEU A 247 0.30 15.59 10.73
CA LEU A 247 0.53 16.64 9.75
C LEU A 247 -0.18 17.94 10.17
N ARG A 248 -1.44 17.85 10.61
CA ARG A 248 -2.26 19.01 11.04
C ARG A 248 -1.77 19.69 12.32
N ASP A 249 -1.08 18.97 13.21
CA ASP A 249 -0.41 19.53 14.39
C ASP A 249 0.61 20.62 14.00
N GLY A 250 1.15 20.57 12.79
CA GLY A 250 2.17 21.48 12.32
C GLY A 250 3.51 21.32 13.05
N GLY A 251 4.39 22.30 12.89
CA GLY A 251 5.68 22.36 13.57
C GLY A 251 6.54 21.11 13.36
N LEU A 252 7.27 20.70 14.42
CA LEU A 252 8.19 19.57 14.34
C LEU A 252 7.48 18.22 14.15
N ASN A 253 6.20 18.08 14.55
CA ASN A 253 5.44 16.87 14.29
C ASN A 253 5.15 16.72 12.79
N ALA A 254 4.71 17.78 12.12
CA ALA A 254 4.49 17.78 10.68
C ALA A 254 5.79 17.57 9.88
N THR A 255 6.91 18.14 10.36
CA THR A 255 8.24 17.86 9.79
C THR A 255 8.62 16.40 9.94
N SER A 256 8.48 15.83 11.15
CA SER A 256 8.76 14.42 11.42
C SER A 256 7.89 13.49 10.59
N PHE A 257 6.60 13.81 10.47
CA PHE A 257 5.64 13.12 9.63
C PHE A 257 6.11 13.08 8.17
N SER A 258 6.43 14.25 7.60
CA SER A 258 6.80 14.36 6.18
C SER A 258 8.12 13.62 5.90
N ASN A 259 9.10 13.75 6.79
CA ASN A 259 10.38 13.04 6.68
C ASN A 259 10.18 11.52 6.73
N ALA A 260 9.43 11.01 7.72
CA ALA A 260 9.11 9.59 7.81
C ALA A 260 8.33 9.11 6.59
N PHE A 261 7.34 9.88 6.14
CA PHE A 261 6.52 9.54 4.99
C PHE A 261 7.36 9.35 3.72
N ILE A 262 8.24 10.32 3.43
CA ILE A 262 9.12 10.31 2.26
C ILE A 262 10.11 9.15 2.34
N ASP A 263 10.82 8.99 3.46
CA ASP A 263 11.83 7.92 3.62
C ASP A 263 11.23 6.53 3.36
N ILE A 264 10.01 6.29 3.84
CA ILE A 264 9.34 5.00 3.64
C ILE A 264 8.78 4.85 2.22
N LYS A 265 8.40 5.95 1.55
CA LYS A 265 7.99 5.86 0.13
C LYS A 265 9.20 5.52 -0.74
N VAL A 266 10.37 6.07 -0.42
CA VAL A 266 11.64 5.70 -1.06
C VAL A 266 11.95 4.21 -0.79
N GLU A 267 11.91 3.77 0.47
CA GLU A 267 12.13 2.36 0.85
C GLU A 267 11.20 1.42 0.04
N GLU A 268 9.91 1.70 -0.01
CA GLU A 268 8.92 0.89 -0.73
C GLU A 268 9.11 0.89 -2.26
N ILE A 269 9.69 1.94 -2.83
CA ILE A 269 9.92 2.06 -4.27
C ILE A 269 11.22 1.39 -4.68
N THR A 270 12.27 1.50 -3.86
CA THR A 270 13.61 1.03 -4.23
C THR A 270 13.87 -0.39 -3.78
N GLN A 271 13.14 -0.86 -2.77
CA GLN A 271 13.14 -2.26 -2.35
C GLN A 271 11.97 -3.00 -3.02
N SER A 272 12.23 -4.21 -3.53
CA SER A 272 11.14 -5.11 -3.92
C SER A 272 10.21 -5.31 -2.72
N PRO A 273 8.88 -5.35 -2.91
CA PRO A 273 7.97 -5.59 -1.79
C PRO A 273 8.39 -6.87 -1.08
N GLU A 274 8.77 -6.74 0.19
CA GLU A 274 9.09 -7.88 1.04
C GLU A 274 7.93 -8.88 0.95
N PRO A 275 8.20 -10.20 0.85
CA PRO A 275 7.16 -11.19 0.66
C PRO A 275 6.10 -11.04 1.75
N VAL A 276 4.92 -10.58 1.35
CA VAL A 276 3.71 -10.60 2.18
C VAL A 276 3.57 -12.04 2.68
N PRO A 277 3.35 -12.28 4.00
CA PRO A 277 3.11 -13.63 4.50
C PRO A 277 2.04 -14.27 3.62
N GLU A 278 2.39 -15.45 3.10
CA GLU A 278 1.89 -16.06 1.86
C GLU A 278 0.45 -15.69 1.48
N ARG A 279 0.20 -15.56 0.17
CA ARG A 279 -1.14 -15.63 -0.46
C ARG A 279 -1.81 -17.00 -0.21
N THR A 280 -1.77 -17.53 1.00
CA THR A 280 -2.66 -18.58 1.45
C THR A 280 -4.07 -18.03 1.39
N SER A 281 -4.89 -18.72 0.61
CA SER A 281 -6.31 -18.47 0.43
C SER A 281 -7.05 -18.37 1.76
N THR A 282 -7.09 -17.19 2.38
CA THR A 282 -7.89 -16.89 3.58
C THR A 282 -9.38 -16.72 3.22
N LEU A 283 -9.87 -17.46 2.24
CA LEU A 283 -11.30 -17.65 1.97
C LEU A 283 -11.88 -18.85 2.75
N ALA A 284 -11.09 -19.50 3.60
CA ALA A 284 -11.48 -20.74 4.27
C ALA A 284 -11.45 -20.67 5.80
N LEU A 285 -11.90 -19.59 6.46
CA LEU A 285 -12.31 -19.72 7.89
C LEU A 285 -13.16 -18.57 8.48
N VAL A 286 -14.17 -18.06 7.78
CA VAL A 286 -15.22 -17.21 8.42
C VAL A 286 -16.65 -17.72 8.15
N GLY A 287 -16.81 -18.85 7.45
CA GLY A 287 -18.10 -19.31 6.92
C GLY A 287 -18.67 -20.63 7.45
N LEU A 288 -18.28 -21.15 8.61
CA LEU A 288 -18.89 -22.37 9.19
C LEU A 288 -19.31 -22.16 10.64
N GLY A 289 -20.18 -21.16 10.84
CA GLY A 289 -21.10 -21.14 11.96
C GLY A 289 -22.42 -21.81 11.55
N VAL A 290 -22.74 -22.91 12.22
CA VAL A 290 -24.07 -23.57 12.26
C VAL A 290 -24.43 -24.43 11.05
N LEU A 291 -24.13 -25.73 11.12
CA LEU A 291 -25.07 -26.82 10.77
C LEU A 291 -24.41 -28.17 11.08
N GLY A 292 -24.97 -28.91 12.05
CA GLY A 292 -24.46 -30.24 12.39
C GLY A 292 -25.01 -30.78 13.69
N SER A 293 -26.33 -30.84 13.81
CA SER A 293 -27.05 -31.59 14.82
C SER A 293 -26.59 -33.06 14.88
N MET A 294 -26.00 -33.42 16.02
CA MET A 294 -26.13 -34.68 16.76
C MET A 294 -26.52 -35.94 15.93
N LEU A 295 -25.53 -36.80 15.65
CA LEU A 295 -25.77 -38.22 15.38
C LEU A 295 -24.73 -39.10 16.10
N GLY A 296 -25.22 -39.92 17.05
CA GLY A 296 -24.69 -41.22 17.53
C GLY A 296 -23.30 -41.22 18.17
N LEU A 297 -23.09 -41.65 19.42
CA LEU A 297 -23.25 -43.01 20.00
C LEU A 297 -22.57 -42.99 21.41
N PRO A 298 -22.55 -44.06 22.25
CA PRO A 298 -23.29 -45.33 22.26
C PRO A 298 -24.01 -45.62 23.61
N LYS A 299 -24.79 -46.70 23.62
CA LYS A 299 -25.28 -47.36 24.85
C LYS A 299 -24.11 -47.78 25.75
N GLN A 300 -24.21 -47.52 27.05
CA GLN A 300 -23.71 -48.43 28.09
C GLN A 300 -24.65 -48.47 29.30
N LYS A 301 -25.00 -49.73 29.64
CA LYS A 301 -25.79 -50.29 30.74
C LYS A 301 -27.29 -50.08 30.70
#